data_AF-A0A1G2XEK6-F1
#
_entry.id   AF-A0A1G2XEK6-F1
#
_cell.length_a   1.000
_cell.length_b   1.000
_cell.length_c   1.000
_cell.angle_alpha   90.00
_cell.angle_beta   90.00
_cell.angle_gamma   90.00
#
_symmetry.space_group_name_H-M   'P 1'
#
loop_
_entity.id
_entity.type
_entity.pdbx_description
1 polymer ?
#
loop_
_entity_poly.entity_id
_entity_poly.type
_entity_poly.pdbx_seq_one_letter_code
_entity_poly.pdbx_strand_id
1 'polypeptide(L)'
;MRSANTGISCVVDSTGKVRDGFVAGRIANNTIDRQGVRGWFMDRLEIDPRLSFFTMHGQILEVICVLAIVGGACVGIVRRKKS
;
A
#
# COMPACT_ATOMS: atom_id res chain seq x y z
N MET A 1 -11.04 -2.06 1.85
CA MET A 1 -11.65 -1.48 3.07
C MET A 1 -10.79 -1.84 4.27
N ARG A 2 -10.63 -0.92 5.23
CA ARG A 2 -9.95 -1.20 6.51
C ARG A 2 -10.91 -0.98 7.67
N SER A 3 -11.04 -1.97 8.54
CA SER A 3 -11.79 -1.89 9.79
C SER A 3 -10.88 -2.21 10.96
N ALA A 4 -10.85 -1.34 11.96
CA ALA A 4 -10.02 -1.48 13.15
C ALA A 4 -10.82 -1.15 14.40
N ASN A 5 -10.53 -1.85 15.50
CA ASN A 5 -11.27 -1.69 16.76
C ASN A 5 -11.00 -0.33 17.44
N THR A 6 -9.73 0.06 17.55
CA THR A 6 -9.30 1.32 18.17
C THR A 6 -8.47 2.20 17.24
N GLY A 7 -8.07 1.66 16.08
CA GLY A 7 -7.35 2.38 15.06
C GLY A 7 -8.28 3.03 14.04
N ILE A 8 -7.66 3.66 13.05
CA ILE A 8 -8.37 4.34 11.96
C ILE A 8 -9.14 3.31 11.12
N SER A 9 -10.47 3.39 11.19
CA SER A 9 -11.38 2.70 10.29
C SER A 9 -11.72 3.61 9.09
N CYS A 10 -11.49 3.12 7.87
CA CYS A 10 -11.59 3.94 6.66
C CYS A 10 -11.75 3.13 5.36
N VAL A 11 -12.14 3.84 4.31
CA VAL A 11 -12.03 3.38 2.92
C VAL A 11 -10.75 3.92 2.31
N VAL A 12 -10.00 3.04 1.65
CA VAL A 12 -8.83 3.37 0.84
C VAL A 12 -9.18 2.99 -0.60
N ASP A 13 -9.00 3.92 -1.53
CA ASP A 13 -9.28 3.70 -2.95
C ASP A 13 -8.19 2.87 -3.65
N SER A 14 -8.41 2.55 -4.93
CA SER A 14 -7.46 1.76 -5.73
C SER A 14 -6.12 2.47 -5.99
N THR A 15 -6.04 3.78 -5.76
CA THR A 15 -4.79 4.56 -5.84
C THR A 15 -4.03 4.61 -4.50
N GLY A 16 -4.61 4.05 -3.44
CA GLY A 16 -4.04 4.08 -2.09
C GLY A 16 -4.42 5.33 -1.28
N LYS A 17 -5.31 6.19 -1.79
CA LYS A 17 -5.74 7.39 -1.09
C LYS A 17 -6.83 7.04 -0.07
N VAL A 18 -6.66 7.55 1.15
CA VAL A 18 -7.68 7.46 2.20
C VAL A 18 -8.79 8.44 1.89
N ARG A 19 -10.05 7.97 1.92
CA ARG A 19 -11.21 8.84 1.73
C ARG A 19 -11.65 9.41 3.08
N ASP A 20 -11.64 10.74 3.16
CA ASP A 20 -12.29 11.47 4.26
C ASP A 20 -13.80 11.53 4.05
N GLY A 21 -14.54 11.47 5.15
CA GLY A 21 -15.99 11.33 5.14
C GLY A 21 -16.47 9.90 4.87
N PHE A 22 -17.79 9.71 4.96
CA PHE A 22 -18.53 8.48 4.65
C PHE A 22 -19.99 8.87 4.35
N VAL A 23 -20.75 8.02 3.67
CA VAL A 23 -22.14 8.32 3.26
C VAL A 23 -23.08 8.44 4.47
N ALA A 24 -22.96 7.55 5.46
CA ALA A 24 -23.76 7.60 6.69
C ALA A 24 -22.99 6.96 7.86
N GLY A 25 -23.21 7.41 9.09
CA GLY A 25 -22.47 6.90 10.24
C GLY A 25 -22.36 7.88 11.40
N ARG A 26 -21.70 7.44 12.47
CA ARG A 26 -21.55 8.19 13.74
C ARG A 26 -20.11 8.44 14.15
N ILE A 27 -19.12 7.96 13.39
CA ILE A 27 -17.70 8.24 13.65
C ILE A 27 -17.32 9.63 13.12
N ALA A 28 -16.17 10.17 13.54
CA ALA A 28 -15.71 11.47 13.08
C ALA A 28 -15.55 11.52 11.55
N ASN A 29 -15.93 12.63 10.91
CA ASN A 29 -15.83 12.77 9.45
C ASN A 29 -14.39 12.81 8.96
N ASN A 30 -13.50 13.50 9.68
CA ASN A 30 -12.08 13.52 9.41
C ASN A 30 -11.44 12.17 9.83
N THR A 31 -10.64 11.58 8.95
CA THR A 31 -10.10 10.23 9.17
C THR A 31 -9.05 10.18 10.29
N ILE A 32 -8.31 11.26 10.50
CA ILE A 32 -7.27 11.35 11.55
C ILE A 32 -7.88 11.25 12.95
N ASP A 33 -9.10 11.77 13.12
CA ASP A 33 -9.82 11.80 14.41
C ASP A 33 -10.51 10.47 14.75
N ARG A 34 -10.45 9.46 13.87
CA ARG A 34 -11.12 8.16 14.02
C ARG A 34 -10.31 7.17 14.86
N GLN A 35 -9.69 7.62 15.95
CA GLN A 35 -8.92 6.77 16.87
C GLN A 35 -9.65 6.66 18.21
N GLY A 36 -9.88 5.42 18.69
CA GLY A 36 -10.57 5.18 19.97
C GLY A 36 -12.02 5.66 20.03
N VAL A 37 -12.67 5.89 18.87
CA VAL A 37 -14.06 6.36 18.79
C VAL A 37 -15.03 5.20 18.63
N ARG A 38 -16.17 5.25 19.32
CA ARG A 38 -17.25 4.27 19.16
C ARG A 38 -18.23 4.74 18.09
N GLY A 39 -18.46 3.93 17.07
CA GLY A 39 -19.46 4.21 16.06
C GLY A 39 -19.41 3.25 14.90
N TRP A 40 -20.18 3.56 13.87
CA TRP A 40 -20.21 2.84 12.61
C TRP A 40 -20.16 3.85 11.46
N PHE A 41 -19.78 3.38 10.29
CA PHE A 41 -19.88 4.14 9.05
C PHE A 41 -20.29 3.22 7.90
N MET A 42 -20.90 3.82 6.88
CA MET A 42 -21.31 3.21 5.64
C MET A 42 -20.84 4.12 4.52
N ASP A 43 -20.23 3.53 3.48
CA ASP A 43 -19.73 4.26 2.33
C ASP A 43 -19.97 3.46 1.05
N ARG A 44 -19.90 4.13 -0.11
CA ARG A 44 -19.96 3.49 -1.42
C ARG A 44 -18.55 3.08 -1.87
N LEU A 45 -18.38 1.78 -2.08
CA LEU A 45 -17.17 1.19 -2.63
C LEU A 45 -17.37 0.95 -4.13
N GLU A 46 -16.56 1.61 -4.94
CA GLU A 46 -16.45 1.30 -6.37
C GLU A 46 -15.52 0.10 -6.55
N ILE A 47 -15.93 -0.87 -7.35
CA ILE A 47 -15.10 -2.03 -7.71
C ILE A 47 -14.28 -1.63 -8.93
N ASP A 48 -12.97 -1.47 -8.75
CA ASP A 48 -12.04 -1.20 -9.84
C ASP A 48 -11.57 -2.52 -10.49
N PRO A 49 -11.88 -2.79 -11.77
CA PRO A 49 -11.48 -4.01 -12.44
C PRO A 49 -10.03 -3.98 -12.98
N ARG A 50 -9.32 -2.85 -12.87
CA ARG A 50 -7.98 -2.71 -13.44
C ARG A 50 -6.96 -3.56 -12.69
N LEU A 51 -6.10 -4.25 -13.45
CA LEU A 51 -4.97 -4.98 -12.90
C LEU A 51 -3.72 -4.11 -12.90
N SER A 52 -3.05 -3.99 -11.75
CA SER A 52 -1.77 -3.28 -11.66
C SER A 52 -0.65 -4.12 -12.28
N PHE A 53 0.41 -3.46 -12.77
CA PHE A 53 1.59 -4.16 -13.28
C PHE A 53 2.19 -5.10 -12.22
N PHE A 54 2.21 -4.66 -10.96
CA PHE A 54 2.66 -5.45 -9.82
C PHE A 54 1.79 -6.70 -9.59
N THR A 55 0.47 -6.60 -9.77
CA THR A 55 -0.41 -7.76 -9.66
C THR A 55 -0.13 -8.79 -10.76
N MET A 56 0.16 -8.34 -11.99
CA MET A 56 0.42 -9.25 -13.11
C MET A 56 1.82 -9.89 -13.07
N HIS A 57 2.85 -9.13 -12.74
CA HIS A 57 4.25 -9.56 -12.83
C HIS A 57 4.92 -9.80 -11.46
N GLY A 58 4.19 -9.57 -10.37
CA GLY A 58 4.71 -9.70 -9.02
C GLY A 58 5.96 -8.86 -8.80
N GLN A 59 6.94 -9.50 -8.14
CA GLN A 59 8.21 -8.89 -7.76
C GLN A 59 9.34 -9.10 -8.80
N ILE A 60 9.03 -9.54 -10.03
CA ILE A 60 10.07 -9.88 -11.02
C ILE A 60 11.02 -8.70 -11.28
N LEU A 61 10.48 -7.48 -11.42
CA LEU A 61 11.29 -6.28 -11.63
C LEU A 61 12.26 -6.02 -10.46
N GLU A 62 11.75 -6.15 -9.22
CA GLU A 62 12.53 -5.98 -8.00
C GLU A 62 13.67 -7.01 -7.94
N VAL A 63 13.36 -8.28 -8.21
CA VAL A 63 14.35 -9.36 -8.21
C VAL A 63 15.45 -9.13 -9.25
N ILE A 64 15.09 -8.73 -10.48
CA ILE A 64 16.08 -8.45 -11.54
C ILE A 64 16.99 -7.30 -11.14
N CYS A 65 16.44 -6.21 -10.60
CA CYS A 65 17.23 -5.07 -10.13
C CYS A 65 18.20 -5.48 -9.02
N VAL A 66 17.74 -6.26 -8.03
CA VAL A 66 18.58 -6.75 -6.93
C VAL A 66 19.71 -7.62 -7.47
N LEU A 67 19.43 -8.55 -8.40
CA LEU A 67 20.44 -9.41 -9.01
C LEU A 67 21.48 -8.60 -9.81
N ALA A 68 21.05 -7.58 -10.55
CA ALA A 68 21.97 -6.72 -11.32
C ALA A 68 22.91 -5.93 -10.39
N ILE A 69 22.38 -5.37 -9.30
CA ILE A 69 23.17 -4.61 -8.32
C ILE A 69 24.16 -5.53 -7.59
N VAL A 70 23.69 -6.66 -7.06
CA VAL A 70 24.52 -7.61 -6.33
C VAL A 70 25.57 -8.23 -7.26
N GLY A 71 25.17 -8.64 -8.47
CA GLY A 71 26.08 -9.18 -9.47
C GLY A 71 27.16 -8.18 -9.87
N GLY A 72 26.79 -6.92 -10.13
CA GLY A 72 27.73 -5.85 -10.44
C GLY A 72 28.71 -5.58 -9.29
N ALA A 73 28.22 -5.56 -8.04
CA ALA A 73 29.07 -5.39 -6.86
C ALA A 73 30.07 -6.56 -6.70
N CYS A 74 29.61 -7.81 -6.84
CA CYS A 74 30.45 -8.99 -6.80
C CYS A 74 31.55 -8.94 -7.87
N VAL A 75 31.20 -8.59 -9.11
CA VAL A 75 32.18 -8.45 -10.20
C VAL A 75 33.19 -7.35 -9.89
N GLY A 76 32.75 -6.20 -9.37
CA GLY A 76 33.63 -5.10 -8.96
C GLY A 76 34.62 -5.51 -7.88
N ILE A 77 34.17 -6.24 -6.86
CA ILE A 77 35.03 -6.76 -5.78
C ILE A 77 36.06 -7.76 -6.31
N VAL A 78 35.63 -8.71 -7.15
CA VAL A 78 36.54 -9.70 -7.75
C VAL A 78 37.59 -9.03 -8.64
N ARG A 79 37.20 -8.01 -9.43
CA ARG A 79 38.15 -7.25 -10.26
C ARG A 79 39.15 -6.47 -9.42
N ARG A 80 38.73 -5.84 -8.32
CA ARG A 80 39.65 -5.16 -7.40
C ARG A 80 40.62 -6.11 -6.70
N LYS A 81 40.20 -7.33 -6.39
CA LYS A 81 41.06 -8.34 -5.73
C LYS A 81 42.10 -8.94 -6.67
N LYS A 82 41.89 -8.82 -7.99
CA LYS A 82 42.76 -9.36 -9.05
C LYS A 82 43.74 -8.31 -9.61
N SER A 83 43.52 -7.03 -9.31
CA SER A 83 44.44 -5.92 -9.55
C SER A 83 45.32 -5.70 -8.34
#